data_AF-A0AAE3CY08-F1
#
_entry.id   AF-A0AAE3CY08-F1
#
_cell.length_a   1.000
_cell.length_b   1.000
_cell.length_c   1.000
_cell.angle_alpha   90.00
_cell.angle_beta   90.00
_cell.angle_gamma   90.00
#
_symmetry.space_group_name_H-M   'P 1'
#
loop_
_entity.id
_entity.type
_entity.pdbx_description
1 polymer ?
#
loop_
_entity_poly.entity_id
_entity_poly.type
_entity_poly.pdbx_seq_one_letter_code
_entity_poly.pdbx_strand_id
1 'polypeptide(L)'
;MYAKKAKIYGMLNTSRLSILLLIIALASLFPSRPANAIAYVMPVSMTSGAWPRVEMDILSWSEASGVTNPCYGSTECWVGPDVLYASGAPSLSGSCLDYGNCIRINQYRTAEEVAAAFRSAKGIPYRASFVIDSPNATCIGLFYVNHKPTPGVRNAIQWPGSVCGKIPPTNQACSISLPSFVNHGALSNTSLNGKTNSVSGNITCTQATNINLFARSTTGERYVYLNSTSNFYSNPLINNQNGWNGANMNISGNNAANSFTFTSELHASGTVTPGYYTGNAVVIIAFN
;
A
#
# COMPACT_ATOMS: atom_id res chain seq x y z
N MET A 1 13.98 -62.10 -49.73
CA MET A 1 14.78 -60.92 -49.31
C MET A 1 14.40 -60.55 -47.89
N TYR A 2 15.38 -60.55 -46.99
CA TYR A 2 15.25 -60.30 -45.54
C TYR A 2 15.01 -58.81 -45.26
N ALA A 3 14.05 -58.47 -44.39
CA ALA A 3 13.92 -57.14 -43.80
C ALA A 3 14.11 -57.23 -42.27
N LYS A 4 15.25 -56.73 -41.78
CA LYS A 4 15.57 -56.59 -40.35
C LYS A 4 14.79 -55.40 -39.78
N LYS A 5 13.95 -55.63 -38.76
CA LYS A 5 13.43 -54.56 -37.88
C LYS A 5 14.46 -54.28 -36.78
N ALA A 6 15.03 -53.07 -36.77
CA ALA A 6 15.85 -52.58 -35.67
C ALA A 6 14.92 -52.00 -34.58
N LYS A 7 14.99 -52.55 -33.37
CA LYS A 7 14.42 -51.95 -32.15
C LYS A 7 15.44 -50.97 -31.58
N ILE A 8 15.12 -49.68 -31.59
CA ILE A 8 15.88 -48.64 -30.90
C ILE A 8 15.29 -48.54 -29.48
N TYR A 9 15.98 -49.09 -28.49
CA TYR A 9 15.71 -48.78 -27.08
C TYR A 9 16.49 -47.51 -26.73
N GLY A 10 15.81 -46.37 -26.70
CA GLY A 10 16.33 -45.16 -26.07
C GLY A 10 16.23 -45.31 -24.55
N MET A 11 17.36 -45.55 -23.87
CA MET A 11 17.44 -45.41 -22.42
C MET A 11 17.24 -43.93 -22.06
N LEU A 12 16.03 -43.55 -21.66
CA LEU A 12 15.84 -42.32 -20.90
C LEU A 12 16.55 -42.51 -19.55
N ASN A 13 17.60 -41.73 -19.34
CA ASN A 13 18.37 -41.70 -18.10
C ASN A 13 17.46 -41.17 -16.97
N THR A 14 16.84 -42.10 -16.24
CA THR A 14 15.85 -41.85 -15.17
C THR A 14 16.37 -40.90 -14.10
N SER A 15 17.69 -40.89 -13.86
CA SER A 15 18.37 -39.96 -12.95
C SER A 15 18.14 -38.48 -13.31
N ARG A 16 18.18 -38.11 -14.60
CA ARG A 16 18.00 -36.71 -15.01
C ARG A 16 16.53 -36.27 -14.93
N LEU A 17 15.60 -37.18 -15.14
CA LEU A 17 14.17 -36.92 -15.03
C LEU A 17 13.74 -36.71 -13.56
N SER A 18 14.31 -37.50 -12.64
CA SER A 18 14.08 -37.36 -11.20
C SER A 18 14.63 -36.04 -10.64
N ILE A 19 15.80 -35.59 -11.10
CA ILE A 19 16.37 -34.30 -10.68
C ILE A 19 15.51 -33.13 -11.18
N LEU A 20 15.00 -33.19 -12.42
CA LEU A 20 14.14 -32.16 -12.98
C LEU A 20 12.80 -32.04 -12.23
N LEU A 21 12.20 -33.18 -11.87
CA LEU A 21 10.98 -33.23 -11.05
C LEU A 21 11.20 -32.70 -9.63
N LEU A 22 12.37 -32.94 -9.03
CA LEU A 22 12.73 -32.42 -7.72
C LEU A 22 12.87 -30.88 -7.74
N ILE A 23 13.46 -30.31 -8.80
CA ILE A 23 13.62 -28.85 -8.96
C ILE A 23 12.26 -28.17 -9.16
N ILE A 24 11.35 -28.77 -9.92
CA ILE A 24 9.98 -28.27 -10.11
C ILE A 24 9.19 -28.35 -8.78
N ALA A 25 9.35 -29.43 -8.02
CA ALA A 25 8.74 -29.58 -6.71
C ALA A 25 9.30 -28.55 -5.69
N LEU A 26 10.61 -28.28 -5.69
CA LEU A 26 11.21 -27.24 -4.85
C LEU A 26 10.78 -25.82 -5.27
N ALA A 27 10.60 -25.55 -6.56
CA ALA A 27 10.11 -24.25 -7.04
C ALA A 27 8.65 -23.99 -6.63
N SER A 28 7.83 -25.05 -6.48
CA SER A 28 6.44 -24.94 -6.01
C SER A 28 6.27 -24.78 -4.49
N LEU A 29 7.35 -24.95 -3.71
CA LEU A 29 7.34 -24.79 -2.24
C LEU A 29 7.58 -23.34 -1.79
N PHE A 30 7.87 -22.43 -2.72
CA PHE A 30 7.91 -21.00 -2.41
C PHE A 30 6.52 -20.41 -2.70
N PRO A 31 5.76 -19.99 -1.67
CA PRO A 31 4.55 -19.21 -1.92
C PRO A 31 4.98 -17.90 -2.59
N SER A 32 4.76 -17.80 -3.90
CA SER A 32 4.76 -16.52 -4.59
C SER A 32 3.58 -15.72 -4.02
N ARG A 33 3.84 -14.93 -2.97
CA ARG A 33 2.88 -13.92 -2.53
C ARG A 33 2.67 -13.01 -3.74
N PRO A 34 1.45 -12.84 -4.27
CA PRO A 34 1.18 -11.69 -5.11
C PRO A 34 1.38 -10.47 -4.23
N ALA A 35 2.60 -9.93 -4.21
CA ALA A 35 2.88 -8.63 -3.63
C ALA A 35 2.09 -7.65 -4.49
N ASN A 36 1.03 -7.08 -3.93
CA ASN A 36 0.33 -6.01 -4.60
C ASN A 36 1.33 -4.86 -4.80
N ALA A 37 1.55 -4.47 -6.05
CA ALA A 37 2.31 -3.28 -6.42
C ALA A 37 1.50 -2.04 -6.03
N ILE A 38 1.73 -1.49 -4.83
CA ILE A 38 0.96 -0.36 -4.33
C ILE A 38 1.89 0.61 -3.60
N ALA A 39 1.94 1.83 -4.10
CA ALA A 39 2.39 2.98 -3.33
C ALA A 39 1.18 3.57 -2.59
N TYR A 40 1.19 3.46 -1.27
CA TYR A 40 0.11 3.95 -0.44
C TYR A 40 0.38 5.40 -0.02
N VAL A 41 -0.31 6.30 -0.71
CA VAL A 41 -0.23 7.75 -0.52
C VAL A 41 -1.51 8.24 0.15
N MET A 42 -1.37 9.08 1.17
CA MET A 42 -2.47 9.65 1.93
C MET A 42 -2.28 11.17 2.05
N PRO A 43 -3.25 11.99 1.61
CA PRO A 43 -3.21 13.41 1.91
C PRO A 43 -3.47 13.67 3.39
N VAL A 44 -2.78 14.65 3.94
CA VAL A 44 -2.84 15.04 5.36
C VAL A 44 -3.62 16.34 5.51
N SER A 45 -3.25 17.37 4.75
CA SER A 45 -3.89 18.69 4.80
C SER A 45 -3.70 19.45 3.49
N MET A 46 -4.56 20.44 3.27
CA MET A 46 -4.40 21.44 2.20
C MET A 46 -4.79 22.82 2.74
N THR A 47 -3.97 23.85 2.56
CA THR A 47 -4.33 25.21 2.95
C THR A 47 -5.33 25.83 1.96
N SER A 48 -5.98 26.91 2.35
CA SER A 48 -6.73 27.75 1.40
C SER A 48 -5.82 28.69 0.61
N GLY A 49 -6.32 29.24 -0.51
CA GLY A 49 -5.63 30.23 -1.35
C GLY A 49 -5.48 29.83 -2.82
N ALA A 50 -4.91 30.73 -3.64
CA ALA A 50 -4.65 30.48 -5.06
C ALA A 50 -3.52 29.46 -5.30
N TRP A 51 -2.56 29.41 -4.37
CA TRP A 51 -1.38 28.54 -4.40
C TRP A 51 -1.31 27.73 -3.10
N PRO A 52 -2.24 26.79 -2.88
CA PRO A 52 -2.35 26.13 -1.58
C PRO A 52 -1.15 25.22 -1.33
N ARG A 53 -0.77 25.12 -0.06
CA ARG A 53 0.20 24.13 0.41
C ARG A 53 -0.52 22.83 0.72
N VAL A 54 0.02 21.72 0.22
CA VAL A 54 -0.47 20.37 0.51
C VAL A 54 0.57 19.64 1.36
N GLU A 55 0.09 18.90 2.34
CA GLU A 55 0.88 17.91 3.08
C GLU A 55 0.32 16.51 2.81
N MET A 56 1.21 15.53 2.68
CA MET A 56 0.84 14.13 2.49
C MET A 56 1.88 13.16 3.04
N ASP A 57 1.46 11.93 3.26
CA ASP A 57 2.33 10.82 3.61
C ASP A 57 2.40 9.78 2.50
N ILE A 58 3.61 9.31 2.21
CA ILE A 58 3.85 8.00 1.62
C ILE A 58 4.03 7.05 2.79
N LEU A 59 2.99 6.28 3.11
CA LEU A 59 2.98 5.42 4.31
C LEU A 59 3.66 4.08 4.06
N SER A 60 3.48 3.54 2.86
CA SER A 60 4.16 2.34 2.39
C SER A 60 4.31 2.38 0.87
N TRP A 61 5.32 1.70 0.37
CA TRP A 61 5.49 1.49 -1.06
C TRP A 61 6.18 0.15 -1.26
N SER A 62 5.46 -0.79 -1.85
CA SER A 62 5.96 -2.12 -2.18
C SER A 62 5.56 -2.45 -3.60
N GLU A 63 6.46 -3.09 -4.34
CA GLU A 63 6.30 -3.41 -5.75
C GLU A 63 6.39 -4.91 -5.95
N ALA A 64 5.66 -5.42 -6.94
CA ALA A 64 5.76 -6.83 -7.32
C ALA A 64 7.10 -7.08 -8.02
N SER A 65 7.71 -8.24 -7.78
CA SER A 65 8.93 -8.63 -8.46
C SER A 65 8.71 -8.75 -9.97
N GLY A 66 9.71 -8.33 -10.75
CA GLY A 66 9.66 -8.38 -12.22
C GLY A 66 8.85 -7.26 -12.89
N VAL A 67 8.19 -6.38 -12.14
CA VAL A 67 7.56 -5.17 -12.71
C VAL A 67 8.65 -4.21 -13.18
N THR A 68 8.56 -3.81 -14.45
CA THR A 68 9.54 -2.92 -15.09
C THR A 68 9.26 -1.46 -14.70
N ASN A 69 10.31 -0.68 -14.44
CA ASN A 69 10.20 0.77 -14.32
C ASN A 69 9.76 1.38 -15.67
N PRO A 70 8.62 2.09 -15.74
CA PRO A 70 8.05 2.59 -17.00
C PRO A 70 8.96 3.49 -17.83
N CYS A 71 9.97 4.11 -17.22
CA CYS A 71 10.89 5.04 -17.87
C CYS A 71 12.36 4.59 -17.76
N TYR A 72 12.60 3.30 -17.53
CA TYR A 72 13.97 2.77 -17.52
C TYR A 72 14.68 3.06 -18.85
N GLY A 73 15.93 3.52 -18.76
CA GLY A 73 16.77 3.78 -19.93
C GLY A 73 16.48 5.09 -20.67
N SER A 74 15.52 5.90 -20.22
CA SER A 74 15.36 7.26 -20.74
C SER A 74 16.54 8.15 -20.35
N THR A 75 16.75 9.24 -21.09
CA THR A 75 17.79 10.24 -20.77
C THR A 75 17.65 10.75 -19.34
N GLU A 76 16.42 10.98 -18.91
CA GLU A 76 16.09 11.44 -17.58
C GLU A 76 14.75 10.86 -17.16
N CYS A 77 14.59 10.54 -15.88
CA CYS A 77 13.28 10.18 -15.34
C CYS A 77 13.23 10.49 -13.86
N TRP A 78 12.14 11.10 -13.41
CA TRP A 78 11.94 11.49 -12.02
C TRP A 78 10.62 10.94 -11.51
N VAL A 79 10.60 10.54 -10.25
CA VAL A 79 9.38 10.12 -9.54
C VAL A 79 9.29 10.84 -8.20
N GLY A 80 8.07 11.17 -7.80
CA GLY A 80 7.79 11.72 -6.48
C GLY A 80 6.31 12.04 -6.30
N PRO A 81 5.95 12.58 -5.13
CA PRO A 81 4.58 12.94 -4.83
C PRO A 81 4.15 14.20 -5.60
N ASP A 82 2.94 14.21 -6.16
CA ASP A 82 2.29 15.40 -6.68
C ASP A 82 0.76 15.17 -6.73
N VAL A 83 0.00 16.16 -7.19
CA VAL A 83 -1.45 16.13 -7.27
C VAL A 83 -1.96 15.97 -8.70
N LEU A 84 -3.05 15.24 -8.87
CA LEU A 84 -3.85 15.31 -10.09
C LEU A 84 -4.79 16.50 -9.98
N TYR A 85 -4.79 17.38 -10.99
CA TYR A 85 -5.73 18.48 -11.07
C TYR A 85 -6.98 18.07 -11.84
N ALA A 86 -8.11 18.71 -11.55
CA ALA A 86 -9.31 18.56 -12.38
C ALA A 86 -9.06 18.96 -13.85
N SER A 87 -8.08 19.83 -14.09
CA SER A 87 -7.64 20.26 -15.43
C SER A 87 -6.61 19.33 -16.08
N GLY A 88 -6.09 18.32 -15.37
CA GLY A 88 -5.16 17.33 -15.91
C GLY A 88 -3.94 17.07 -15.03
N ALA A 89 -2.92 16.48 -15.66
CA ALA A 89 -1.69 16.05 -15.00
C ALA A 89 -0.90 17.20 -14.36
N PRO A 90 -0.12 16.92 -13.29
CA PRO A 90 0.84 17.86 -12.78
C PRO A 90 2.08 17.97 -13.68
N SER A 91 2.95 18.93 -13.36
CA SER A 91 4.27 19.07 -14.00
C SER A 91 5.41 18.40 -13.22
N LEU A 92 5.16 17.95 -11.99
CA LEU A 92 6.16 17.49 -11.03
C LEU A 92 7.17 18.56 -10.58
N SER A 93 7.22 19.72 -11.24
CA SER A 93 8.28 20.71 -11.03
C SER A 93 8.30 21.27 -9.62
N GLY A 94 7.15 21.71 -9.10
CA GLY A 94 7.09 22.31 -7.76
C GLY A 94 7.54 21.31 -6.70
N SER A 95 6.91 20.13 -6.68
CA SER A 95 7.26 19.10 -5.70
C SER A 95 8.71 18.61 -5.82
N CYS A 96 9.23 18.42 -7.05
CA CYS A 96 10.58 17.91 -7.26
C CYS A 96 11.68 18.95 -7.07
N LEU A 97 11.56 20.12 -7.70
CA LEU A 97 12.64 21.09 -7.80
C LEU A 97 12.63 22.10 -6.65
N ASP A 98 11.44 22.59 -6.28
CA ASP A 98 11.32 23.63 -5.26
C ASP A 98 11.34 23.02 -3.85
N TYR A 99 10.73 21.84 -3.69
CA TYR A 99 10.58 21.17 -2.39
C TYR A 99 11.42 19.89 -2.26
N GLY A 100 12.08 19.45 -3.32
CA GLY A 100 13.03 18.33 -3.23
C GLY A 100 12.39 16.99 -2.87
N ASN A 101 11.12 16.74 -3.19
CA ASN A 101 10.41 15.52 -2.80
C ASN A 101 10.65 14.32 -3.73
N CYS A 102 11.39 14.51 -4.83
CA CYS A 102 11.56 13.49 -5.87
C CYS A 102 12.97 12.89 -5.89
N ILE A 103 13.10 11.77 -6.63
CA ILE A 103 14.39 11.17 -7.00
C ILE A 103 14.44 10.89 -8.50
N ARG A 104 15.67 10.83 -9.04
CA ARG A 104 15.92 10.40 -10.43
C ARG A 104 16.02 8.88 -10.49
N ILE A 105 15.32 8.27 -11.45
CA ILE A 105 15.06 6.82 -11.49
C ILE A 105 15.35 6.13 -12.83
N ASN A 106 15.83 6.82 -13.85
CA ASN A 106 16.04 6.23 -15.18
C ASN A 106 17.09 5.09 -15.19
N GLN A 107 17.93 5.00 -14.15
CA GLN A 107 18.92 3.94 -13.97
C GLN A 107 18.37 2.63 -13.38
N TYR A 108 17.18 2.66 -12.76
CA TYR A 108 16.60 1.48 -12.12
C TYR A 108 15.71 0.73 -13.12
N ARG A 109 15.97 -0.55 -13.29
CA ARG A 109 15.29 -1.41 -14.26
C ARG A 109 13.90 -1.80 -13.79
N THR A 110 13.74 -2.08 -12.50
CA THR A 110 12.48 -2.56 -11.93
C THR A 110 11.81 -1.50 -11.07
N ALA A 111 10.48 -1.60 -10.93
CA ALA A 111 9.73 -0.77 -10.00
C ALA A 111 10.18 -1.01 -8.54
N GLU A 112 10.54 -2.24 -8.19
CA GLU A 112 11.10 -2.60 -6.88
C GLU A 112 12.40 -1.86 -6.57
N GLU A 113 13.32 -1.78 -7.54
CA GLU A 113 14.56 -0.99 -7.41
C GLU A 113 14.25 0.50 -7.22
N VAL A 114 13.23 1.03 -7.92
CA VAL A 114 12.78 2.41 -7.74
C VAL A 114 12.24 2.65 -6.32
N ALA A 115 11.37 1.78 -5.82
CA ALA A 115 10.83 1.88 -4.46
C ALA A 115 11.94 1.76 -3.39
N ALA A 116 12.90 0.86 -3.59
CA ALA A 116 14.06 0.71 -2.71
C ALA A 116 14.95 1.96 -2.72
N ALA A 117 15.20 2.53 -3.91
CA ALA A 117 15.98 3.76 -4.05
C ALA A 117 15.29 4.97 -3.41
N PHE A 118 13.98 5.12 -3.58
CA PHE A 118 13.21 6.17 -2.92
C PHE A 118 13.31 6.03 -1.40
N ARG A 119 13.11 4.82 -0.88
CA ARG A 119 13.24 4.52 0.56
C ARG A 119 14.63 4.83 1.08
N SER A 120 15.68 4.51 0.33
CA SER A 120 17.06 4.83 0.71
C SER A 120 17.33 6.34 0.71
N ALA A 121 16.71 7.11 -0.20
CA ALA A 121 16.98 8.54 -0.35
C ALA A 121 16.11 9.43 0.56
N LYS A 122 14.88 9.02 0.86
CA LYS A 122 13.87 9.83 1.56
C LYS A 122 13.37 9.19 2.86
N GLY A 123 13.54 7.88 3.03
CA GLY A 123 12.82 7.09 4.04
C GLY A 123 11.39 6.76 3.60
N ILE A 124 10.80 5.72 4.17
CA ILE A 124 9.35 5.45 4.15
C ILE A 124 9.00 4.88 5.54
N PRO A 125 8.03 5.45 6.28
CA PRO A 125 7.09 6.50 5.86
C PRO A 125 7.78 7.85 5.60
N TYR A 126 7.25 8.61 4.63
CA TYR A 126 7.78 9.91 4.22
C TYR A 126 6.67 10.95 4.16
N ARG A 127 6.85 12.07 4.86
CA ARG A 127 5.96 13.22 4.78
C ARG A 127 6.49 14.23 3.77
N ALA A 128 5.70 14.55 2.76
CA ALA A 128 5.98 15.59 1.79
C ALA A 128 5.13 16.83 2.07
N SER A 129 5.72 18.01 1.85
CA SER A 129 5.01 19.30 1.88
C SER A 129 5.44 20.11 0.67
N PHE A 130 4.48 20.58 -0.13
CA PHE A 130 4.74 21.38 -1.33
C PHE A 130 3.56 22.29 -1.66
N VAL A 131 3.83 23.32 -2.46
CA VAL A 131 2.78 24.23 -2.98
C VAL A 131 2.32 23.72 -4.33
N ILE A 132 1.01 23.69 -4.52
CA ILE A 132 0.36 23.36 -5.79
C ILE A 132 -0.12 24.63 -6.49
N ASP A 133 -0.29 24.56 -7.81
CA ASP A 133 -0.53 25.75 -8.63
C ASP A 133 -2.00 26.18 -8.73
N SER A 134 -2.89 25.43 -8.11
CA SER A 134 -4.32 25.71 -8.07
C SER A 134 -5.01 24.85 -7.00
N PRO A 135 -6.09 25.34 -6.36
CA PRO A 135 -6.86 24.57 -5.38
C PRO A 135 -7.75 23.46 -5.98
N ASN A 136 -7.84 23.35 -7.32
CA ASN A 136 -8.70 22.37 -8.00
C ASN A 136 -8.10 20.95 -8.10
N ALA A 137 -7.21 20.60 -7.17
CA ALA A 137 -6.60 19.28 -7.11
C ALA A 137 -7.62 18.23 -6.63
N THR A 138 -7.73 17.12 -7.36
CA THR A 138 -8.73 16.07 -7.12
C THR A 138 -8.17 14.94 -6.26
N CYS A 139 -6.89 14.61 -6.43
CA CYS A 139 -6.22 13.60 -5.62
C CYS A 139 -4.72 13.82 -5.57
N ILE A 140 -4.06 13.11 -4.65
CA ILE A 140 -2.62 13.09 -4.49
C ILE A 140 -2.08 11.67 -4.64
N GLY A 141 -0.89 11.52 -5.22
CA GLY A 141 -0.27 10.23 -5.49
C GLY A 141 1.20 10.37 -5.85
N LEU A 142 1.84 9.25 -6.20
CA LEU A 142 3.13 9.26 -6.87
C LEU A 142 2.94 9.42 -8.37
N PHE A 143 3.74 10.28 -8.97
CA PHE A 143 3.77 10.56 -10.40
C PHE A 143 5.22 10.52 -10.89
N TYR A 144 5.40 10.29 -12.19
CA TYR A 144 6.69 10.31 -12.83
C TYR A 144 6.67 11.06 -14.17
N VAL A 145 7.84 11.54 -14.58
CA VAL A 145 8.11 12.15 -15.89
C VAL A 145 9.38 11.55 -16.48
N ASN A 146 9.46 11.38 -17.79
CA ASN A 146 10.63 10.86 -18.52
C ASN A 146 11.55 11.97 -19.07
N HIS A 147 11.52 13.13 -18.42
CA HIS A 147 12.37 14.28 -18.67
C HIS A 147 12.61 14.99 -17.33
N LYS A 148 13.44 16.03 -17.31
CA LYS A 148 13.55 16.91 -16.15
C LYS A 148 12.18 17.53 -15.81
N PRO A 149 11.71 17.49 -14.56
CA PRO A 149 10.53 18.24 -14.14
C PRO A 149 10.64 19.69 -14.61
N THR A 150 9.63 20.19 -15.30
CA THR A 150 9.68 21.50 -15.96
C THR A 150 8.39 22.27 -15.68
N PRO A 151 8.45 23.51 -15.14
CA PRO A 151 7.26 24.30 -14.89
C PRO A 151 6.38 24.44 -16.12
N GLY A 152 5.07 24.25 -15.96
CA GLY A 152 4.08 24.39 -17.04
C GLY A 152 3.95 23.18 -17.98
N VAL A 153 4.89 22.23 -17.97
CA VAL A 153 4.79 20.99 -18.76
C VAL A 153 3.96 19.96 -18.00
N ARG A 154 2.65 19.97 -18.23
CA ARG A 154 1.65 19.16 -17.50
C ARG A 154 1.41 17.79 -18.14
N ASN A 155 2.38 16.89 -18.01
CA ASN A 155 2.35 15.56 -18.62
C ASN A 155 2.82 14.44 -17.67
N ALA A 156 2.93 14.71 -16.37
CA ALA A 156 3.33 13.69 -15.42
C ALA A 156 2.30 12.56 -15.37
N ILE A 157 2.79 11.32 -15.36
CA ILE A 157 1.97 10.12 -15.40
C ILE A 157 1.94 9.54 -13.99
N GLN A 158 0.76 9.14 -13.51
CA GLN A 158 0.66 8.47 -12.22
C GLN A 158 1.50 7.19 -12.22
N TRP A 159 2.29 7.01 -11.16
CA TRP A 159 3.09 5.81 -10.99
C TRP A 159 2.17 4.57 -10.95
N PRO A 160 2.47 3.50 -11.69
CA PRO A 160 1.65 2.29 -11.69
C PRO A 160 1.42 1.76 -10.27
N GLY A 161 0.16 1.50 -9.92
CA GLY A 161 -0.19 1.01 -8.58
C GLY A 161 -0.21 2.07 -7.47
N SER A 162 0.19 3.33 -7.73
CA SER A 162 0.02 4.40 -6.75
C SER A 162 -1.46 4.62 -6.47
N VAL A 163 -1.81 4.76 -5.19
CA VAL A 163 -3.13 5.25 -4.80
C VAL A 163 -3.25 6.73 -5.13
N CYS A 164 -4.38 7.13 -5.71
CA CYS A 164 -4.80 8.51 -5.93
C CYS A 164 -5.74 8.88 -4.78
N GLY A 165 -5.15 9.33 -3.67
CA GLY A 165 -5.87 9.65 -2.44
C GLY A 165 -6.62 10.97 -2.58
N LYS A 166 -7.93 10.97 -2.34
CA LYS A 166 -8.77 12.17 -2.47
C LYS A 166 -8.27 13.27 -1.54
N ILE A 167 -8.03 14.46 -2.11
CA ILE A 167 -7.51 15.59 -1.34
C ILE A 167 -8.56 16.07 -0.33
N PRO A 168 -8.17 16.32 0.94
CA PRO A 168 -9.04 16.90 1.94
C PRO A 168 -9.53 18.28 1.50
N PRO A 169 -10.72 18.70 1.94
CA PRO A 169 -11.14 20.10 1.83
C PRO A 169 -10.07 21.07 2.36
N THR A 170 -10.03 22.29 1.85
CA THR A 170 -9.07 23.31 2.33
C THR A 170 -9.26 23.57 3.82
N ASN A 171 -8.17 23.76 4.56
CA ASN A 171 -8.11 23.95 6.01
C ASN A 171 -8.70 22.75 6.80
N GLN A 172 -8.79 21.57 6.17
CA GLN A 172 -9.15 20.33 6.82
C GLN A 172 -7.88 19.58 7.24
N ALA A 173 -7.81 19.25 8.52
CA ALA A 173 -6.90 18.24 9.03
C ALA A 173 -7.72 17.28 9.90
N CYS A 174 -7.38 16.00 9.87
CA CYS A 174 -7.99 14.99 10.72
C CYS A 174 -6.89 14.16 11.39
N SER A 175 -7.11 13.78 12.65
CA SER A 175 -6.23 12.91 13.41
C SER A 175 -7.01 11.74 13.99
N ILE A 176 -6.32 10.62 14.15
CA ILE A 176 -6.85 9.41 14.76
C ILE A 176 -6.09 9.12 16.05
N SER A 177 -6.83 8.80 17.10
CA SER A 177 -6.31 8.33 18.38
C SER A 177 -6.89 6.95 18.65
N LEU A 178 -6.03 5.97 18.86
CA LEU A 178 -6.39 4.58 19.11
C LEU A 178 -5.36 3.95 20.07
N PRO A 179 -5.77 3.05 20.98
CA PRO A 179 -4.82 2.24 21.74
C PRO A 179 -3.85 1.47 20.83
N SER A 180 -2.63 1.25 21.32
CA SER A 180 -1.55 0.65 20.53
C SER A 180 -1.73 -0.84 20.24
N PHE A 181 -2.63 -1.53 20.94
CA PHE A 181 -2.89 -2.96 20.73
C PHE A 181 -4.33 -3.35 21.08
N VAL A 182 -4.79 -4.45 20.47
CA VAL A 182 -5.98 -5.19 20.89
C VAL A 182 -5.50 -6.52 21.47
N ASN A 183 -5.72 -6.74 22.76
CA ASN A 183 -5.22 -7.93 23.45
C ASN A 183 -6.30 -9.01 23.56
N HIS A 184 -6.11 -10.16 22.92
CA HIS A 184 -7.03 -11.30 23.02
C HIS A 184 -6.82 -12.17 24.27
N GLY A 185 -5.74 -11.94 25.03
CA GLY A 185 -5.39 -12.73 26.20
C GLY A 185 -4.98 -14.16 25.83
N ALA A 186 -5.03 -15.06 26.81
CA ALA A 186 -4.83 -16.49 26.58
C ALA A 186 -6.13 -17.13 26.09
N LEU A 187 -6.05 -17.82 24.94
CA LEU A 187 -7.18 -18.51 24.33
C LEU A 187 -6.84 -19.99 24.13
N SER A 188 -7.85 -20.85 24.23
CA SER A 188 -7.71 -22.26 23.84
C SER A 188 -7.79 -22.39 22.32
N ASN A 189 -7.12 -23.40 21.75
CA ASN A 189 -7.21 -23.70 20.31
C ASN A 189 -8.66 -23.92 19.82
N THR A 190 -9.55 -24.39 20.70
CA THR A 190 -10.97 -24.62 20.38
C THR A 190 -11.81 -23.35 20.33
N SER A 191 -11.28 -22.21 20.77
CA SER A 191 -12.02 -20.94 20.91
C SER A 191 -11.47 -19.81 20.04
N LEU A 192 -10.65 -20.12 19.03
CA LEU A 192 -10.01 -19.11 18.17
C LEU A 192 -10.98 -18.51 17.14
N ASN A 193 -11.76 -19.35 16.46
CA ASN A 193 -12.53 -18.89 15.32
C ASN A 193 -13.74 -18.04 15.73
N GLY A 194 -13.86 -16.84 15.16
CA GLY A 194 -14.89 -15.85 15.48
C GLY A 194 -14.67 -15.11 16.80
N LYS A 195 -13.55 -15.32 17.50
CA LYS A 195 -13.28 -14.63 18.76
C LYS A 195 -12.94 -13.17 18.49
N THR A 196 -13.66 -12.27 19.13
CA THR A 196 -13.45 -10.83 18.99
C THR A 196 -12.88 -10.23 20.26
N ASN A 197 -12.07 -9.19 20.08
CA ASN A 197 -11.87 -8.17 21.09
C ASN A 197 -11.75 -6.79 20.42
N SER A 198 -12.05 -5.74 21.17
CA SER A 198 -12.25 -4.41 20.63
C SER A 198 -11.59 -3.34 21.49
N VAL A 199 -11.22 -2.25 20.86
CA VAL A 199 -10.76 -1.02 21.51
C VAL A 199 -11.50 0.17 20.91
N SER A 200 -11.72 1.20 21.72
CA SER A 200 -12.33 2.45 21.26
C SER A 200 -11.25 3.43 20.85
N GLY A 201 -11.45 4.07 19.71
CA GLY A 201 -10.65 5.18 19.22
C GLY A 201 -11.50 6.43 19.01
N ASN A 202 -10.82 7.53 18.72
CA ASN A 202 -11.45 8.80 18.40
C ASN A 202 -10.84 9.40 17.15
N ILE A 203 -11.65 10.13 16.40
CA ILE A 203 -11.23 10.98 15.30
C ILE A 203 -11.60 12.42 15.61
N THR A 204 -10.65 13.32 15.40
CA THR A 204 -10.87 14.76 15.50
C THR A 204 -10.51 15.38 14.18
N CYS A 205 -11.36 16.27 13.70
CA CYS A 205 -11.18 16.97 12.44
C CYS A 205 -11.42 18.47 12.63
N THR A 206 -10.66 19.32 11.95
CA THR A 206 -10.80 20.78 12.07
C THR A 206 -12.17 21.27 11.57
N GLN A 207 -12.68 20.71 10.47
CA GLN A 207 -14.01 21.01 9.93
C GLN A 207 -14.90 19.77 9.89
N ALA A 208 -16.21 20.00 9.82
CA ALA A 208 -17.20 18.94 9.69
C ALA A 208 -17.11 18.32 8.30
N THR A 209 -17.11 16.99 8.24
CA THR A 209 -16.87 16.26 6.99
C THR A 209 -17.36 14.82 7.06
N ASN A 210 -17.48 14.16 5.91
CA ASN A 210 -17.74 12.74 5.82
C ASN A 210 -16.45 12.03 5.41
N ILE A 211 -16.04 11.06 6.22
CA ILE A 211 -14.85 10.24 5.96
C ILE A 211 -15.25 8.78 5.85
N ASN A 212 -14.38 8.00 5.22
CA ASN A 212 -14.41 6.56 5.26
C ASN A 212 -13.17 6.04 6.00
N LEU A 213 -13.38 5.12 6.94
CA LEU A 213 -12.32 4.49 7.70
C LEU A 213 -12.02 3.11 7.19
N PHE A 214 -10.76 2.85 6.85
CA PHE A 214 -10.30 1.53 6.44
C PHE A 214 -9.39 0.94 7.51
N ALA A 215 -9.40 -0.39 7.62
CA ALA A 215 -8.43 -1.13 8.42
C ALA A 215 -7.91 -2.34 7.64
N ARG A 216 -6.59 -2.53 7.66
CA ARG A 216 -5.90 -3.62 6.95
C ARG A 216 -4.54 -3.92 7.57
N SER A 217 -3.87 -4.97 7.10
CA SER A 217 -2.49 -5.28 7.49
C SER A 217 -1.52 -4.18 7.05
N THR A 218 -0.40 -4.03 7.76
CA THR A 218 0.72 -3.18 7.33
C THR A 218 1.35 -3.64 6.01
N THR A 219 1.12 -4.89 5.61
CA THR A 219 1.50 -5.43 4.28
C THR A 219 0.52 -5.04 3.17
N GLY A 220 -0.57 -4.33 3.48
CA GLY A 220 -1.62 -3.96 2.53
C GLY A 220 -2.66 -5.07 2.30
N GLU A 221 -2.51 -6.22 2.93
CA GLU A 221 -3.45 -7.35 2.84
C GLU A 221 -4.72 -7.10 3.64
N ARG A 222 -5.84 -7.68 3.17
CA ARG A 222 -7.15 -7.61 3.83
C ARG A 222 -7.12 -8.09 5.28
N TYR A 223 -6.43 -9.20 5.51
CA TYR A 223 -6.33 -9.83 6.82
C TYR A 223 -4.97 -9.56 7.45
N VAL A 224 -4.94 -9.55 8.78
CA VAL A 224 -3.70 -9.50 9.55
C VAL A 224 -3.30 -10.93 9.88
N TYR A 225 -2.40 -11.50 9.09
CA TYR A 225 -1.90 -12.85 9.35
C TYR A 225 -1.02 -12.85 10.60
N LEU A 226 -1.33 -13.77 11.52
CA LEU A 226 -0.65 -13.89 12.81
C LEU A 226 0.47 -14.93 12.76
N ASN A 227 0.53 -15.74 11.69
CA ASN A 227 1.56 -16.74 11.48
C ASN A 227 2.01 -16.80 10.01
N SER A 228 3.10 -17.52 9.74
CA SER A 228 3.69 -17.63 8.40
C SER A 228 2.89 -18.48 7.43
N THR A 229 2.08 -19.42 7.93
CA THR A 229 1.22 -20.32 7.16
C THR A 229 -0.11 -19.70 6.78
N SER A 230 -0.39 -18.47 7.23
CA SER A 230 -1.61 -17.70 6.96
C SER A 230 -2.92 -18.39 7.38
N ASN A 231 -2.85 -19.49 8.13
CA ASN A 231 -4.01 -20.24 8.62
C ASN A 231 -4.53 -19.73 9.97
N PHE A 232 -3.85 -18.74 10.57
CA PHE A 232 -4.33 -18.00 11.73
C PHE A 232 -4.22 -16.51 11.46
N TYR A 233 -5.34 -15.79 11.48
CA TYR A 233 -5.39 -14.39 11.11
C TYR A 233 -6.46 -13.62 11.86
N SER A 234 -6.36 -12.29 11.85
CA SER A 234 -7.40 -11.38 12.29
C SER A 234 -8.04 -10.69 11.09
N ASN A 235 -9.36 -10.57 11.12
CA ASN A 235 -10.19 -9.75 10.25
C ASN A 235 -10.50 -8.43 10.98
N PRO A 236 -9.88 -7.30 10.58
CA PRO A 236 -10.14 -6.02 11.21
C PRO A 236 -11.54 -5.50 10.88
N LEU A 237 -12.26 -5.03 11.89
CA LEU A 237 -13.57 -4.39 11.74
C LEU A 237 -13.53 -2.98 12.33
N ILE A 238 -14.30 -2.07 11.73
CA ILE A 238 -14.53 -0.72 12.23
C ILE A 238 -16.03 -0.54 12.41
N ASN A 239 -16.47 -0.20 13.62
CA ASN A 239 -17.91 -0.09 13.97
C ASN A 239 -18.71 -1.32 13.53
N ASN A 240 -18.14 -2.52 13.73
CA ASN A 240 -18.67 -3.82 13.30
C ASN A 240 -18.83 -4.01 11.78
N GLN A 241 -18.32 -3.09 10.96
CA GLN A 241 -18.24 -3.23 9.51
C GLN A 241 -16.87 -3.75 9.10
N ASN A 242 -16.78 -4.45 7.96
CA ASN A 242 -15.51 -4.97 7.48
C ASN A 242 -14.56 -3.82 7.13
N GLY A 243 -13.42 -3.74 7.83
CA GLY A 243 -12.45 -2.65 7.68
C GLY A 243 -11.83 -2.54 6.29
N TRP A 244 -11.86 -3.61 5.50
CA TRP A 244 -11.40 -3.58 4.11
C TRP A 244 -12.33 -2.79 3.18
N ASN A 245 -13.63 -2.88 3.41
CA ASN A 245 -14.64 -2.20 2.59
C ASN A 245 -14.79 -0.73 2.97
N GLY A 246 -14.32 -0.38 4.17
CA GLY A 246 -14.47 0.95 4.76
C GLY A 246 -15.73 1.07 5.61
N ALA A 247 -15.64 1.87 6.66
CA ALA A 247 -16.77 2.32 7.47
C ALA A 247 -16.95 3.84 7.35
N ASN A 248 -18.09 4.27 6.82
CA ASN A 248 -18.42 5.69 6.72
C ASN A 248 -18.68 6.31 8.10
N MET A 249 -18.18 7.53 8.31
CA MET A 249 -18.45 8.31 9.51
C MET A 249 -18.67 9.79 9.17
N ASN A 250 -19.64 10.38 9.86
CA ASN A 250 -19.90 11.81 9.82
C ASN A 250 -19.17 12.45 11.00
N ILE A 251 -18.33 13.44 10.71
CA ILE A 251 -17.48 14.11 11.68
C ILE A 251 -18.01 15.51 11.96
N SER A 252 -18.18 15.84 13.24
CA SER A 252 -18.77 17.11 13.69
C SER A 252 -17.89 18.36 13.51
N GLY A 253 -16.59 18.20 13.23
CA GLY A 253 -15.64 19.31 13.07
C GLY A 253 -15.23 19.98 14.39
N ASN A 254 -14.59 21.15 14.31
CA ASN A 254 -14.10 21.94 15.45
C ASN A 254 -13.21 21.16 16.43
N ASN A 255 -12.49 20.15 15.91
CA ASN A 255 -11.70 19.20 16.69
C ASN A 255 -12.50 18.45 17.78
N ALA A 256 -13.83 18.37 17.65
CA ALA A 256 -14.64 17.55 18.53
C ALA A 256 -14.33 16.06 18.30
N ALA A 257 -14.29 15.29 19.39
CA ALA A 257 -13.98 13.86 19.35
C ALA A 257 -15.18 13.06 18.82
N ASN A 258 -14.95 12.29 17.77
CA ASN A 258 -15.92 11.39 17.15
C ASN A 258 -15.44 9.96 17.38
N SER A 259 -16.15 9.19 18.20
CA SER A 259 -15.73 7.86 18.62
C SER A 259 -16.00 6.80 17.55
N PHE A 260 -15.12 5.80 17.51
CA PHE A 260 -15.30 4.59 16.73
C PHE A 260 -14.74 3.39 17.49
N THR A 261 -15.13 2.19 17.08
CA THR A 261 -14.61 0.93 17.64
C THR A 261 -13.78 0.21 16.59
N PHE A 262 -12.56 -0.14 16.95
CA PHE A 262 -11.73 -1.07 16.19
C PHE A 262 -11.82 -2.46 16.82
N THR A 263 -12.18 -3.46 16.02
CA THR A 263 -12.33 -4.85 16.49
C THR A 263 -11.40 -5.76 15.72
N SER A 264 -10.70 -6.63 16.44
CA SER A 264 -9.92 -7.73 15.89
C SER A 264 -10.75 -9.01 16.02
N GLU A 265 -11.21 -9.56 14.89
CA GLU A 265 -11.93 -10.84 14.85
C GLU A 265 -10.98 -11.95 14.39
N LEU A 266 -10.70 -12.92 15.27
CA LEU A 266 -9.79 -14.02 14.97
C LEU A 266 -10.47 -15.09 14.12
N HIS A 267 -9.70 -15.64 13.18
CA HIS A 267 -10.09 -16.76 12.34
C HIS A 267 -8.95 -17.77 12.29
N ALA A 268 -9.30 -19.05 12.35
CA ALA A 268 -8.36 -20.14 12.29
C ALA A 268 -8.86 -21.21 11.32
N SER A 269 -8.04 -21.58 10.35
CA SER A 269 -8.26 -22.74 9.48
C SER A 269 -7.34 -23.89 9.89
N GLY A 270 -7.95 -24.94 10.45
CA GLY A 270 -7.23 -26.10 10.97
C GLY A 270 -6.56 -25.86 12.33
N THR A 271 -5.59 -26.69 12.65
CA THR A 271 -4.88 -26.63 13.94
C THR A 271 -3.85 -25.51 13.95
N VAL A 272 -3.93 -24.64 14.95
CA VAL A 272 -2.93 -23.60 15.22
C VAL A 272 -1.98 -24.11 16.30
N THR A 273 -0.67 -24.01 16.09
CA THR A 273 0.31 -24.43 17.11
C THR A 273 0.20 -23.53 18.33
N PRO A 274 0.22 -24.06 19.57
CA PRO A 274 0.26 -23.21 20.77
C PRO A 274 1.47 -22.26 20.75
N GLY A 275 1.26 -21.00 21.10
CA GLY A 275 2.32 -20.00 21.10
C GLY A 275 1.82 -18.57 21.27
N TYR A 276 2.76 -17.63 21.24
CA TYR A 276 2.47 -16.19 21.26
C TYR A 276 2.37 -15.68 19.82
N TYR A 277 1.29 -14.94 19.56
CA TYR A 277 0.97 -14.44 18.23
C TYR A 277 0.76 -12.93 18.25
N THR A 278 1.36 -12.25 17.30
CA THR A 278 1.20 -10.80 17.11
C THR A 278 1.03 -10.49 15.64
N GLY A 279 0.33 -9.40 15.34
CA GLY A 279 0.11 -8.91 13.99
C GLY A 279 -0.14 -7.42 14.03
N ASN A 280 0.23 -6.74 12.95
CA ASN A 280 0.14 -5.29 12.85
C ASN A 280 -0.96 -4.89 11.87
N ALA A 281 -1.83 -3.99 12.32
CA ALA A 281 -2.87 -3.38 11.49
C ALA A 281 -2.60 -1.87 11.37
N VAL A 282 -3.09 -1.28 10.28
CA VAL A 282 -3.14 0.16 10.08
C VAL A 282 -4.60 0.59 9.89
N VAL A 283 -4.99 1.66 10.59
CA VAL A 283 -6.27 2.33 10.38
C VAL A 283 -6.03 3.59 9.56
N ILE A 284 -6.88 3.80 8.56
CA ILE A 284 -6.70 4.77 7.48
C ILE A 284 -7.93 5.66 7.43
N ILE A 285 -7.71 6.97 7.36
CA ILE A 285 -8.75 7.95 7.04
C ILE A 285 -8.70 8.22 5.53
N ALA A 286 -9.85 8.15 4.87
CA ALA A 286 -10.03 8.63 3.51
C ALA A 286 -11.17 9.65 3.47
N PHE A 287 -10.98 10.74 2.73
CA PHE A 287 -12.04 11.73 2.49
C PHE A 287 -12.95 11.22 1.37
N ASN A 288 -14.27 11.34 1.59
CA ASN A 288 -15.29 10.98 0.59
C ASN A 288 -15.43 12.03 -0.49
#